data_AF-A0A2M8CR93-F1
#
_entry.id   AF-A0A2M8CR93-F1
#
_cell.length_a   1.000
_cell.length_b   1.000
_cell.length_c   1.000
_cell.angle_alpha   90.00
_cell.angle_beta   90.00
_cell.angle_gamma   90.00
#
_symmetry.space_group_name_H-M   'P 1'
#
loop_
_entity.id
_entity.type
_entity.pdbx_description
1 polymer ?
#
loop_
_entity_poly.entity_id
_entity_poly.type
_entity_poly.pdbx_seq_one_letter_code
_entity_poly.pdbx_strand_id
1 'polypeptide(L)'
;MTEEKSTFHTQAAVLRVSMWANIFSWAVLVLYLLNFTGDLVNLFQNWPPQLPADVLSQVSAWTSLLSKPIFGGMYFLVLQGVSQLLNLGLDVYLQATEEVEVELEEK
;
A
#
# COMPACT_ATOMS: atom_id res chain seq x y z
N MET A 1 -32.19 20.39 25.49
CA MET A 1 -31.66 19.26 24.72
C MET A 1 -31.00 19.85 23.49
N THR A 2 -29.78 20.33 23.66
CA THR A 2 -28.95 20.81 22.57
C THR A 2 -28.44 19.57 21.85
N GLU A 3 -28.84 19.39 20.59
CA GLU A 3 -28.21 18.37 19.75
C GLU A 3 -26.73 18.73 19.61
N GLU A 4 -25.88 17.99 20.33
CA GLU A 4 -24.47 17.82 19.97
C GLU A 4 -24.45 17.24 18.56
N LYS A 5 -24.38 18.12 17.56
CA LYS A 5 -24.01 17.77 16.20
C LYS A 5 -22.80 16.85 16.30
N SER A 6 -22.92 15.68 15.68
CA SER A 6 -21.95 14.59 15.67
C SER A 6 -20.62 15.00 15.02
N THR A 7 -19.83 15.84 15.69
CA THR A 7 -18.48 16.25 15.29
C THR A 7 -17.46 15.13 15.49
N PHE A 8 -17.92 13.93 15.85
CA PHE A 8 -17.14 12.69 15.95
C PHE A 8 -17.03 11.95 14.60
N HIS A 9 -16.57 12.60 13.54
CA HIS A 9 -15.89 11.88 12.44
C HIS A 9 -14.43 11.57 12.87
N THR A 10 -14.37 10.80 13.96
CA THR A 10 -13.36 9.80 14.35
C THR A 10 -11.97 9.91 13.71
N GLN A 11 -11.14 10.83 14.20
CA GLN A 11 -9.68 10.80 14.02
C GLN A 11 -9.09 9.40 14.31
N ALA A 12 -9.61 8.74 15.35
CA ALA A 12 -9.27 7.36 15.69
C ALA A 12 -9.62 6.35 14.59
N ALA A 13 -10.66 6.59 13.78
CA ALA A 13 -10.98 5.73 12.64
C ALA A 13 -10.01 5.94 11.48
N VAL A 14 -9.64 7.18 11.17
CA VAL A 14 -8.64 7.50 10.13
C VAL A 14 -7.29 6.88 10.48
N LEU A 15 -6.84 7.05 11.74
CA LEU A 15 -5.60 6.44 12.23
C LEU A 15 -5.65 4.92 12.15
N ARG A 16 -6.77 4.28 12.52
CA ARG A 16 -6.94 2.82 12.40
C ARG A 16 -6.86 2.37 10.95
N VAL A 17 -7.56 3.05 10.03
CA VAL A 17 -7.54 2.71 8.60
C VAL A 17 -6.15 2.86 8.01
N SER A 18 -5.44 3.93 8.36
CA SER A 18 -4.03 4.13 7.96
C SER A 18 -3.13 3.01 8.48
N MET A 19 -3.28 2.64 9.75
CA MET A 19 -2.51 1.56 10.38
C MET A 19 -2.79 0.21 9.70
N TRP A 20 -4.06 -0.10 9.42
CA TRP A 20 -4.46 -1.29 8.67
C TRP A 20 -3.94 -1.26 7.24
N ALA A 21 -3.98 -0.13 6.54
CA ALA A 21 -3.44 0.00 5.19
C ALA A 21 -1.93 -0.29 5.14
N ASN A 22 -1.17 0.20 6.14
CA ASN A 22 0.26 -0.08 6.26
C ASN A 22 0.52 -1.57 6.54
N ILE A 23 -0.19 -2.17 7.50
CA ILE A 23 -0.07 -3.62 7.80
C ILE A 23 -0.42 -4.45 6.56
N PHE A 24 -1.49 -4.10 5.86
CA PHE A 24 -1.95 -4.81 4.68
C PHE A 24 -0.96 -4.67 3.52
N SER A 25 -0.36 -3.49 3.37
CA SER A 25 0.71 -3.23 2.39
C SER A 25 1.86 -4.22 2.57
N TRP A 26 2.39 -4.32 3.80
CA TRP A 26 3.44 -5.27 4.13
C TRP A 26 3.01 -6.73 3.96
N ALA A 27 1.78 -7.08 4.33
CA ALA A 27 1.25 -8.43 4.12
C ALA A 27 1.21 -8.80 2.63
N VAL A 28 0.72 -7.89 1.77
CA VAL A 28 0.71 -8.10 0.31
C VAL A 28 2.13 -8.25 -0.22
N LEU A 29 3.06 -7.40 0.20
CA LEU A 29 4.45 -7.48 -0.22
C LEU A 29 5.08 -8.83 0.14
N VAL A 30 4.88 -9.31 1.37
CA VAL A 30 5.38 -10.62 1.82
C VAL A 30 4.77 -11.76 1.01
N LEU A 31 3.47 -11.73 0.74
CA LEU A 31 2.81 -12.76 -0.07
C LEU A 31 3.38 -12.83 -1.49
N TYR A 32 3.58 -11.67 -2.13
CA TYR A 32 4.20 -11.62 -3.45
C TYR A 32 5.66 -12.10 -3.45
N LEU A 33 6.43 -11.75 -2.42
CA LEU A 33 7.81 -12.23 -2.23
C LEU A 33 7.88 -13.75 -2.04
N LEU A 34 6.97 -14.33 -1.25
CA LEU A 34 6.91 -15.77 -1.05
C LEU A 34 6.57 -16.51 -2.35
N ASN A 35 5.57 -16.02 -3.09
CA ASN A 35 5.23 -16.59 -4.40
C ASN A 35 6.40 -16.49 -5.39
N PHE A 36 7.04 -15.33 -5.46
CA PHE A 36 8.20 -15.12 -6.32
C PHE A 36 9.38 -16.02 -5.94
N THR A 37 9.63 -16.23 -4.64
CA THR A 37 10.67 -17.15 -4.17
C THR A 37 10.34 -18.59 -4.57
N GLY A 38 9.07 -19.00 -4.49
CA GLY A 38 8.61 -20.30 -4.97
C GLY A 38 8.85 -20.49 -6.48
N ASP A 39 8.52 -19.48 -7.28
CA ASP A 39 8.78 -19.48 -8.72
C ASP A 39 10.29 -19.56 -9.02
N LEU A 40 11.13 -18.83 -8.27
CA LEU A 40 12.59 -18.89 -8.40
C LEU A 40 13.16 -20.26 -8.06
N VAL A 41 12.73 -20.86 -6.94
CA VAL A 41 13.19 -22.20 -6.53
C VAL A 41 12.84 -23.22 -7.61
N ASN A 42 11.62 -23.14 -8.17
CA ASN A 42 11.20 -24.01 -9.26
C ASN A 42 12.09 -23.82 -10.50
N LEU A 43 12.42 -22.58 -10.84
CA LEU A 43 13.29 -22.26 -11.97
C LEU A 43 14.73 -22.76 -11.79
N PHE A 44 15.27 -22.65 -10.57
CA PHE A 44 16.61 -23.17 -10.24
C PHE A 44 16.65 -24.70 -10.25
N GLN A 45 15.61 -25.38 -9.75
CA GLN A 45 15.52 -26.84 -9.75
C GLN A 45 15.37 -27.41 -11.17
N ASN A 46 14.72 -26.67 -12.06
CA ASN A 46 14.52 -27.05 -13.46
C ASN A 46 15.56 -26.42 -14.42
N TRP A 47 16.74 -26.06 -13.90
CA TRP A 47 17.83 -25.50 -14.71
C TRP A 47 18.61 -26.60 -15.46
N PRO A 48 18.93 -26.44 -16.76
CA PRO A 48 18.62 -25.28 -17.59
C PRO A 48 17.14 -25.25 -17.99
N PRO A 49 16.50 -24.07 -17.92
CA PRO A 49 15.09 -23.94 -18.25
C PRO A 49 14.91 -24.38 -19.70
N GLN A 50 13.91 -25.23 -19.93
CA GLN A 50 13.47 -25.62 -21.27
C GLN A 50 12.77 -24.43 -21.93
N LEU A 51 13.53 -23.36 -22.15
CA LEU A 51 13.03 -22.17 -22.82
C LEU A 51 12.87 -22.50 -24.30
N PRO A 52 11.80 -22.05 -24.96
CA PRO A 52 11.66 -22.29 -26.37
C PRO A 52 12.81 -21.62 -27.13
N ALA A 53 13.23 -22.22 -28.24
CA ALA A 53 14.39 -21.78 -29.01
C ALA A 53 14.22 -20.35 -29.58
N ASP A 54 12.98 -19.88 -29.69
CA ASP A 54 12.66 -18.53 -30.16
C ASP A 54 12.98 -17.46 -29.11
N VAL A 55 13.87 -16.53 -29.47
CA VAL A 55 14.30 -15.40 -28.63
C VAL A 55 13.12 -14.57 -28.12
N LEU A 56 12.08 -14.37 -28.93
CA LEU A 56 10.85 -13.66 -28.51
C LEU A 56 10.11 -14.36 -27.37
N SER A 57 10.07 -15.70 -27.40
CA SER A 57 9.42 -16.50 -26.36
C SER A 57 10.24 -16.56 -25.06
N GLN A 58 11.57 -16.45 -25.17
CA GLN A 58 12.46 -16.30 -24.02
C GLN A 58 12.19 -14.98 -23.31
N VAL A 59 12.13 -13.88 -24.06
CA VAL A 59 11.81 -12.56 -23.50
C VAL A 59 10.45 -12.59 -22.82
N SER A 60 9.42 -13.19 -23.44
CA SER A 60 8.09 -13.25 -22.84
C SER A 60 8.06 -14.02 -21.51
N ALA A 61 8.80 -15.12 -21.40
CA ALA A 61 8.92 -15.92 -20.19
C ALA A 61 9.58 -15.12 -19.04
N TRP A 62 10.66 -14.40 -19.33
CA TRP A 62 11.33 -13.53 -18.36
C TRP A 62 10.45 -12.36 -17.91
N THR A 63 9.72 -11.71 -18.84
CA THR A 63 8.76 -10.67 -18.47
C THR A 63 7.63 -11.22 -17.60
N SER A 64 7.14 -12.43 -17.85
CA SER A 64 6.10 -13.04 -17.01
C SER A 64 6.60 -13.26 -15.57
N LEU A 65 7.82 -13.77 -15.42
CA LEU A 65 8.49 -13.96 -14.12
C LEU A 65 8.70 -12.65 -13.38
N LEU A 66 9.22 -11.62 -14.06
CA LEU A 66 9.49 -10.31 -13.46
C LEU A 66 8.22 -9.48 -13.24
N SER A 67 7.14 -9.76 -13.97
CA SER A 67 5.87 -9.04 -13.80
C SER A 67 5.29 -9.23 -12.39
N LYS A 68 5.41 -10.44 -11.83
CA LYS A 68 4.88 -10.78 -10.50
C LYS A 68 5.43 -9.87 -9.38
N PRO A 69 6.76 -9.74 -9.17
CA PRO A 69 7.29 -8.84 -8.15
C PRO A 69 7.05 -7.36 -8.48
N ILE A 70 7.00 -6.97 -9.77
CA ILE A 70 6.68 -5.60 -10.18
C ILE A 70 5.25 -5.23 -9.77
N PHE A 71 4.27 -6.08 -10.04
CA PHE A 71 2.87 -5.84 -9.63
C PHE A 71 2.71 -5.84 -8.11
N GLY A 72 3.37 -6.75 -7.40
CA GLY A 72 3.40 -6.77 -5.94
C GLY A 72 3.99 -5.47 -5.35
N GLY A 73 5.11 -5.01 -5.92
CA GLY A 73 5.75 -3.74 -5.54
C GLY A 73 4.86 -2.53 -5.83
N MET A 74 4.20 -2.49 -6.99
CA MET A 74 3.25 -1.42 -7.32
C MET A 74 2.06 -1.39 -6.36
N TYR A 75 1.50 -2.55 -5.99
CA TYR A 75 0.40 -2.63 -5.03
C TYR A 75 0.83 -2.15 -3.63
N PHE A 76 2.03 -2.54 -3.21
CA PHE A 76 2.66 -2.03 -1.99
C PHE A 76 2.81 -0.51 -2.02
N LEU A 77 3.35 0.05 -3.11
CA LEU A 77 3.53 1.50 -3.24
C LEU A 77 2.20 2.27 -3.20
N VAL A 78 1.15 1.76 -3.84
CA VAL A 78 -0.18 2.38 -3.80
C VAL A 78 -0.74 2.36 -2.37
N LEU A 79 -0.70 1.21 -1.68
CA LEU A 79 -1.18 1.12 -0.30
C LEU A 79 -0.36 1.97 0.67
N GLN A 80 0.96 2.03 0.47
CA GLN A 80 1.84 2.90 1.25
C GLN A 80 1.53 4.38 1.01
N GLY A 81 1.30 4.76 -0.25
CA GLY A 81 0.88 6.10 -0.63
C GLY A 81 -0.46 6.48 0.02
N VAL A 82 -1.44 5.58 0.01
CA VAL A 82 -2.74 5.80 0.68
C VAL A 82 -2.58 5.98 2.19
N SER A 83 -1.76 5.16 2.85
CA SER A 83 -1.50 5.32 4.29
C SER A 83 -0.85 6.67 4.61
N GLN A 84 0.18 7.06 3.84
CA GLN A 84 0.84 8.35 4.02
C GLN A 84 -0.11 9.53 3.74
N LEU A 85 -0.93 9.44 2.70
CA LEU A 85 -1.90 10.46 2.35
C LEU A 85 -2.96 10.65 3.44
N LEU A 86 -3.44 9.55 4.04
CA LEU A 86 -4.41 9.62 5.15
C LEU A 86 -3.82 10.27 6.39
N ASN A 87 -2.55 9.99 6.71
CA ASN A 87 -1.87 10.62 7.84
C ASN A 87 -1.66 12.12 7.59
N LEU A 88 -1.17 12.49 6.40
CA LEU A 88 -0.96 13.89 6.04
C LEU A 88 -2.29 14.67 6.01
N GLY A 89 -3.35 14.05 5.49
CA GLY A 89 -4.69 14.64 5.50
C GLY A 89 -5.24 14.86 6.91
N LEU A 90 -4.93 13.95 7.84
CA LEU A 90 -5.29 14.11 9.25
C LEU A 90 -4.51 15.28 9.89
N ASP A 91 -3.21 15.37 9.65
CA ASP A 91 -2.38 16.46 10.19
C ASP A 91 -2.87 17.83 9.71
N VAL A 92 -3.19 17.97 8.42
CA VAL A 92 -3.74 19.21 7.85
C VAL A 92 -5.12 19.55 8.43
N TYR A 93 -5.98 18.54 8.61
CA TYR A 93 -7.30 18.74 9.22
C TYR A 93 -7.20 19.21 10.67
N LEU A 94 -6.31 18.60 11.46
CA LEU A 94 -6.07 18.98 12.84
C LEU A 94 -5.58 20.43 12.95
N GLN A 95 -4.57 20.79 12.15
CA GLN A 95 -4.01 22.13 12.15
C GLN A 95 -5.06 23.19 11.76
N ALA A 96 -5.86 22.94 10.72
CA ALA A 96 -6.93 23.84 10.32
C ALA A 96 -8.04 23.98 11.37
N THR A 97 -8.29 22.94 12.18
CA THR A 97 -9.30 23.01 13.25
C THR A 97 -8.78 23.79 14.46
N GLU A 98 -7.51 23.60 14.82
CA GLU A 98 -6.86 24.31 15.94
C GLU A 98 -6.79 25.82 15.69
N GLU A 99 -6.45 26.24 14.46
CA GLU A 99 -6.44 27.66 14.08
C GLU A 99 -7.82 28.32 14.21
N VAL A 100 -8.90 27.60 13.88
CA VAL A 100 -10.29 28.09 13.99
C VAL A 100 -10.73 28.22 15.44
N GLU A 101 -10.30 27.31 16.32
CA GLU A 101 -10.65 27.34 17.74
C GLU A 101 -9.98 28.52 18.46
N VAL A 102 -8.72 28.83 18.12
CA VAL A 102 -7.98 29.99 18.68
C VAL A 102 -8.59 31.33 18.26
N GLU A 103 -9.06 31.47 17.01
CA GLU A 103 -9.69 32.71 16.53
C GLU A 103 -11.05 32.99 17.21
N LEU A 104 -11.74 31.93 17.67
CA LEU A 104 -13.01 32.05 18.38
C LEU A 104 -12.85 32.38 19.87
N GLU A 105 -11.72 32.04 20.50
CA GLU A 105 -11.42 32.42 21.89
C GLU A 105 -10.90 33.86 22.04
N GLU A 106 -10.33 34.46 20.98
CA GLU A 106 -9.85 35.86 21.00
C GLU A 106 -10.96 36.91 20.74
N LYS A 107 -12.20 36.50 20.45
CA LYS A 107 -13.34 37.40 20.19
C LYS A 107 -14.33 37.49 21.36
#